data_AF-A0A351C533-F1
#
_entry.id   AF-A0A351C533-F1
#
_cell.length_a   1.000
_cell.length_b   1.000
_cell.length_c   1.000
_cell.angle_alpha   90.00
_cell.angle_beta   90.00
_cell.angle_gamma   90.00
#
_symmetry.space_group_name_H-M   'P 1'
#
loop_
_entity.id
_entity.type
_entity.pdbx_description
1 polymer ?
#
loop_
_entity_poly.entity_id
_entity_poly.type
_entity_poly.pdbx_seq_one_letter_code
_entity_poly.pdbx_strand_id
1 'polypeptide(L)'
;MSFNSELTPHQIVTELDRYIIGQRDAKKSVAIALRNRWRRLNASLEMREEIMPNNIIMIGPTGVGKTEIARRLAKLSGAPFIKVEATKFTEVGYVGRDVDSMIRDLTDIAINMVREEHTESVQEKAKAHAEDRILDLLIPPAPVSRPVVPENTLPAPSTETGTESANDEESLRNRTRDKFRKKLRAGDLDDRELEIDVTADGSPMLQVFGPMGMEEMGVNFQDILGNLGGGKKSKKRRMPVSEARELLTQEEANKLIDMDKVTKQALTRVQQAGIVFIDEIDK
;
A
#
# COMPACT_ATOMS: atom_id res chain seq x y z
N MET A 1 -10.21 8.25 -2.73
CA MET A 1 -11.60 8.67 -2.37
C MET A 1 -11.54 10.04 -1.76
N SER A 2 -12.34 10.98 -2.24
CA SER A 2 -12.38 12.36 -1.73
C SER A 2 -12.82 12.38 -0.28
N PHE A 3 -12.18 13.20 0.54
CA PHE A 3 -12.63 13.54 1.89
C PHE A 3 -14.13 13.79 1.88
N ASN A 4 -14.92 12.91 2.51
CA ASN A 4 -16.38 13.02 2.62
C ASN A 4 -16.76 14.13 3.62
N SER A 5 -16.17 15.30 3.41
CA SER A 5 -16.05 16.41 4.36
C SER A 5 -17.17 17.43 4.23
N GLU A 6 -18.11 17.18 3.31
CA GLU A 6 -19.31 17.99 3.14
C GLU A 6 -20.39 17.71 4.18
N LEU A 7 -20.24 16.66 4.99
CA LEU A 7 -21.22 16.30 6.00
C LEU A 7 -21.50 17.47 6.95
N THR A 8 -22.78 17.76 7.13
CA THR A 8 -23.27 18.72 8.11
C THR A 8 -23.14 18.13 9.52
N PRO A 9 -23.07 18.96 10.58
CA PRO A 9 -23.03 18.45 11.95
C PRO A 9 -24.19 17.48 12.28
N HIS A 10 -25.40 17.75 11.75
CA HIS A 10 -26.54 16.87 11.92
C HIS A 10 -26.32 15.50 11.28
N GLN A 11 -25.83 15.45 10.04
CA GLN A 11 -25.52 14.19 9.36
C GLN A 11 -24.43 13.39 10.08
N ILE A 12 -23.40 14.07 10.62
CA ILE A 12 -22.35 13.40 11.40
C ILE A 12 -22.96 12.76 12.67
N VAL A 13 -23.82 13.48 13.39
CA VAL A 13 -24.50 12.93 14.57
C VAL A 13 -25.37 11.73 14.20
N THR A 14 -26.15 11.82 13.12
CA THR A 14 -26.99 10.73 12.62
C THR A 14 -26.16 9.49 12.24
N GLU A 15 -24.98 9.67 11.67
CA GLU A 15 -24.10 8.54 11.35
C GLU A 15 -23.51 7.92 12.63
N LEU A 16 -23.13 8.74 13.61
CA LEU A 16 -22.66 8.26 14.92
C LEU A 16 -23.77 7.56 15.72
N ASP A 17 -25.04 7.95 15.55
CA ASP A 17 -26.20 7.30 16.20
C ASP A 17 -26.37 5.84 15.79
N ARG A 18 -25.85 5.42 14.62
CA ARG A 18 -25.90 4.00 14.19
C ARG A 18 -25.02 3.07 15.01
N TYR A 19 -24.01 3.61 15.69
CA TYR A 19 -22.99 2.82 16.39
C TYR A 19 -22.91 3.11 17.89
N ILE A 20 -23.19 4.35 18.29
CA ILE A 20 -23.13 4.79 19.68
C ILE A 20 -24.54 5.09 20.16
N ILE A 21 -24.96 4.52 21.28
CA ILE A 21 -26.27 4.80 21.89
C ILE A 21 -26.14 5.99 22.85
N GLY A 22 -27.03 6.97 22.77
CA GLY A 22 -27.02 8.15 23.65
C GLY A 22 -25.86 9.12 23.37
N GLN A 23 -25.25 9.67 24.41
CA GLN A 23 -24.08 10.57 24.36
C GLN A 23 -24.23 11.78 23.39
N ARG A 24 -25.41 12.41 23.39
CA ARG A 24 -25.77 13.46 22.42
C ARG A 24 -24.80 14.65 22.42
N ASP A 25 -24.38 15.09 23.60
CA ASP A 25 -23.48 16.24 23.74
C ASP A 25 -22.09 15.92 23.19
N ALA A 26 -21.54 14.73 23.51
CA ALA A 26 -20.27 14.28 22.96
C ALA A 26 -20.30 14.19 21.43
N LYS A 27 -21.38 13.60 20.86
CA LYS A 27 -21.58 13.52 19.41
C LYS A 27 -21.66 14.90 18.75
N LYS A 28 -22.40 15.82 19.36
CA LYS A 28 -22.53 17.20 18.87
C LYS A 28 -21.18 17.92 18.88
N SER A 29 -20.41 17.78 19.96
CA SER A 29 -19.08 18.39 20.09
C SER A 29 -18.12 17.88 19.02
N VAL A 30 -18.03 16.57 18.81
CA VAL A 30 -17.16 16.00 17.76
C VAL A 30 -17.63 16.35 16.35
N ALA A 31 -18.94 16.44 16.11
CA ALA A 31 -19.50 16.85 14.83
C ALA A 31 -19.17 18.31 14.50
N ILE A 32 -19.24 19.20 15.49
CA ILE A 32 -18.83 20.61 15.34
C ILE A 32 -17.34 20.70 15.06
N ALA A 33 -16.49 19.98 15.80
CA ALA A 33 -15.04 20.00 15.59
C ALA A 33 -14.67 19.53 14.17
N LEU A 34 -15.27 18.42 13.70
CA LEU A 34 -15.06 17.92 12.35
C LEU A 34 -15.54 18.93 11.28
N ARG A 35 -16.69 19.57 11.49
CA ARG A 35 -17.19 20.60 10.57
C ARG A 35 -16.32 21.84 10.56
N ASN A 36 -15.84 22.29 11.71
CA ASN A 36 -14.94 23.44 11.82
C ASN A 36 -13.63 23.20 11.09
N ARG A 37 -13.14 21.96 11.11
CA ARG A 37 -11.98 21.56 10.32
C ARG A 37 -12.21 21.69 8.81
N TRP A 38 -13.35 21.21 8.31
CA TRP A 38 -13.71 21.41 6.90
C TRP A 38 -13.84 22.90 6.56
N ARG A 39 -14.47 23.70 7.43
CA ARG A 39 -14.55 25.15 7.25
C ARG A 39 -13.16 25.79 7.15
N ARG A 40 -12.22 25.39 8.02
CA ARG A 40 -10.83 25.83 7.96
C ARG A 40 -10.20 25.48 6.62
N LEU A 41 -10.32 24.24 6.16
CA LEU A 41 -9.78 23.81 4.86
C LEU A 41 -10.36 24.55 3.65
N ASN A 42 -11.50 25.24 3.79
CA ASN A 42 -12.11 26.06 2.74
C ASN A 42 -11.94 27.57 2.96
N ALA A 43 -11.34 28.00 4.07
CA ALA A 43 -11.02 29.41 4.32
C ALA A 43 -9.85 29.89 3.43
N SER A 44 -9.60 31.20 3.37
CA SER A 44 -8.40 31.76 2.74
C SER A 44 -7.12 31.28 3.45
N LEU A 45 -5.96 31.33 2.78
CA LEU A 45 -4.69 30.89 3.36
C LEU A 45 -4.35 31.67 4.65
N GLU A 46 -4.52 32.99 4.63
CA GLU A 46 -4.28 33.85 5.81
C GLU A 46 -5.17 33.45 7.00
N MET A 47 -6.46 33.24 6.76
CA MET A 47 -7.41 32.86 7.81
C MET A 47 -7.17 31.43 8.32
N ARG A 48 -6.61 30.52 7.49
CA ARG A 48 -6.33 29.14 7.92
C ARG A 48 -5.29 29.07 9.03
N GLU A 49 -4.27 29.91 8.96
CA GLU A 49 -3.17 29.93 9.93
C GLU A 49 -3.63 30.48 11.29
N GLU A 50 -4.60 31.40 11.29
CA GLU A 50 -5.17 31.96 12.52
C GLU A 50 -6.18 31.01 13.22
N ILE A 51 -6.80 30.08 12.49
CA ILE A 51 -7.79 29.16 13.06
C ILE A 51 -7.10 27.95 13.71
N MET A 52 -6.97 28.04 15.04
CA MET A 52 -6.50 26.92 15.85
C MET A 52 -7.49 25.73 15.87
N PRO A 53 -7.00 24.48 15.89
CA PRO A 53 -7.85 23.30 16.06
C PRO A 53 -8.60 23.35 17.40
N ASN A 54 -9.88 22.95 17.39
CA ASN A 54 -10.65 22.76 18.62
C ASN A 54 -10.40 21.35 19.16
N ASN A 55 -9.48 21.23 20.11
CA ASN A 55 -9.26 19.99 20.85
C ASN A 55 -10.47 19.71 21.76
N ILE A 56 -10.77 18.43 21.99
CA ILE A 56 -11.94 18.00 22.77
C ILE A 56 -11.46 17.21 23.99
N ILE A 57 -11.96 17.59 25.16
CA ILE A 57 -11.81 16.81 26.40
C ILE A 57 -13.13 16.09 26.65
N MET A 58 -13.10 14.75 26.70
CA MET A 58 -14.27 13.93 27.01
C MET A 58 -14.24 13.47 28.46
N ILE A 59 -15.18 13.95 29.27
CA ILE A 59 -15.29 13.61 30.69
C ILE A 59 -16.44 12.61 30.88
N GLY A 60 -16.18 11.52 31.62
CA GLY A 60 -17.18 10.51 31.93
C GLY A 60 -16.55 9.20 32.42
N PRO A 61 -17.34 8.27 32.99
CA PRO A 61 -16.83 6.99 33.46
C PRO A 61 -16.30 6.13 32.30
N THR A 62 -15.56 5.08 32.63
CA THR A 62 -15.11 4.10 31.64
C THR A 62 -16.30 3.36 31.02
N GLY A 63 -16.15 2.87 29.79
CA GLY A 63 -17.19 2.07 29.12
C GLY A 63 -18.37 2.84 28.52
N VAL A 64 -18.48 4.17 28.69
CA VAL A 64 -19.60 4.96 28.11
C VAL A 64 -19.50 5.26 26.61
N GLY A 65 -18.44 4.78 25.96
CA GLY A 65 -18.23 4.93 24.51
C GLY A 65 -17.34 6.09 24.07
N LYS A 66 -16.56 6.73 24.96
CA LYS A 66 -15.63 7.83 24.61
C LYS A 66 -14.69 7.46 23.46
N THR A 67 -14.00 6.33 23.58
CA THR A 67 -13.09 5.82 22.54
C THR A 67 -13.83 5.44 21.26
N GLU A 68 -15.05 4.90 21.37
CA GLU A 68 -15.82 4.48 20.20
C GLU A 68 -16.31 5.69 19.38
N ILE A 69 -16.70 6.79 20.04
CA ILE A 69 -17.03 8.05 19.36
C ILE A 69 -15.83 8.53 18.54
N ALA A 70 -14.64 8.58 19.13
CA ALA A 70 -13.43 9.03 18.45
C ALA A 70 -13.04 8.11 17.27
N ARG A 71 -13.10 6.78 17.48
CA ARG A 71 -12.82 5.78 16.43
C ARG A 71 -13.79 5.92 15.25
N ARG A 72 -15.09 6.05 15.53
CA ARG A 72 -16.12 6.20 14.48
C ARG A 72 -15.99 7.52 13.74
N LEU A 73 -15.67 8.60 14.44
CA LEU A 73 -15.39 9.89 13.82
C LEU A 73 -14.22 9.81 12.84
N ALA A 74 -13.14 9.13 13.21
CA ALA A 74 -11.99 8.96 12.35
C ALA A 74 -12.33 8.14 11.09
N LYS A 75 -13.05 7.02 11.27
CA LYS A 75 -13.51 6.19 10.15
C LYS A 75 -14.44 6.97 9.21
N LEU A 76 -15.36 7.77 9.75
CA LEU A 76 -16.29 8.60 8.97
C LEU A 76 -15.56 9.66 8.14
N SER A 77 -14.51 10.26 8.71
CA SER A 77 -13.73 11.31 8.05
C SER A 77 -12.58 10.78 7.19
N GLY A 78 -12.35 9.46 7.15
CA GLY A 78 -11.21 8.86 6.46
C GLY A 78 -9.87 9.36 7.01
N ALA A 79 -9.84 9.68 8.31
CA ALA A 79 -8.71 10.25 9.01
C ALA A 79 -7.82 9.15 9.62
N PRO A 80 -6.48 9.29 9.57
CA PRO A 80 -5.57 8.49 10.38
C PRO A 80 -5.91 8.63 11.88
N PHE A 81 -5.89 7.52 12.61
CA PHE A 81 -6.31 7.47 14.01
C PHE A 81 -5.36 6.62 14.84
N ILE A 82 -4.93 7.15 15.99
CA ILE A 82 -4.14 6.44 16.99
C ILE A 82 -4.79 6.58 18.37
N LYS A 83 -4.84 5.49 19.13
CA LYS A 83 -5.19 5.48 20.57
C LYS A 83 -3.89 5.32 21.37
N VAL A 84 -3.67 6.21 22.32
CA VAL A 84 -2.54 6.15 23.25
C VAL A 84 -3.05 6.31 24.68
N GLU A 85 -2.34 5.73 25.65
CA GLU A 85 -2.65 5.88 27.08
C GLU A 85 -1.64 6.87 27.66
N ALA A 86 -2.11 7.89 28.39
CA ALA A 86 -1.24 8.95 28.91
C ALA A 86 -0.16 8.41 29.86
N THR A 87 -0.50 7.39 30.65
CA THR A 87 0.37 6.73 31.63
C THR A 87 1.63 6.09 31.01
N LYS A 88 1.59 5.73 29.72
CA LYS A 88 2.77 5.17 29.00
C LYS A 88 3.93 6.15 28.88
N PHE A 89 3.67 7.43 29.08
CA PHE A 89 4.66 8.51 28.98
C PHE A 89 5.10 9.04 30.35
N THR A 90 4.48 8.59 31.45
CA THR A 90 4.76 9.07 32.82
C THR A 90 5.32 8.00 33.75
N GLU A 91 5.33 6.72 33.34
CA GLU A 91 5.80 5.62 34.19
C GLU A 91 7.31 5.72 34.51
N VAL A 92 7.66 5.55 35.79
CA VAL A 92 9.02 5.69 36.33
C VAL A 92 9.85 4.46 35.98
N GLY A 93 10.67 4.54 34.91
CA GLY A 93 11.55 3.47 34.44
C GLY A 93 12.40 3.89 33.23
N TYR A 94 13.55 3.23 33.05
CA TYR A 94 14.68 3.61 32.18
C TYR A 94 14.25 3.90 30.73
N VAL A 95 14.17 5.18 30.38
CA VAL A 95 13.75 5.73 29.07
C VAL A 95 12.27 5.48 28.77
N GLY A 96 11.40 6.34 29.32
CA GLY A 96 9.99 6.41 28.91
C GLY A 96 9.85 6.54 27.39
N ARG A 97 8.74 6.04 26.82
CA ARG A 97 8.47 6.22 25.39
C ARG A 97 8.47 7.70 25.06
N ASP A 98 9.07 8.05 23.93
CA ASP A 98 9.10 9.40 23.39
C ASP A 98 7.68 9.83 22.96
N VAL A 99 7.23 11.02 23.37
CA VAL A 99 5.93 11.57 22.99
C VAL A 99 5.79 11.73 21.48
N ASP A 100 6.90 11.94 20.76
CA ASP A 100 6.90 12.02 19.31
C ASP A 100 6.55 10.68 18.64
N SER A 101 6.69 9.56 19.36
CA SER A 101 6.25 8.24 18.86
C SER A 101 4.75 8.23 18.53
N MET A 102 3.92 9.01 19.22
CA MET A 102 2.50 9.13 18.92
C MET A 102 2.25 9.62 17.48
N ILE A 103 3.07 10.56 17.02
CA ILE A 103 2.95 11.16 15.69
C ILE A 103 3.63 10.28 14.63
N ARG A 104 4.73 9.59 14.99
CA ARG A 104 5.36 8.59 14.11
C ARG A 104 4.38 7.45 13.81
N ASP A 105 3.80 6.84 14.84
CA ASP A 105 2.82 5.75 14.70
C ASP A 105 1.59 6.19 13.89
N LEU A 106 1.09 7.42 14.14
CA LEU A 106 -0.01 7.99 13.35
C LEU A 106 0.35 8.16 11.87
N THR A 107 1.61 8.50 11.59
CA THR A 107 2.13 8.66 10.22
C THR A 107 2.24 7.33 9.51
N ASP A 108 2.69 6.29 10.19
CA ASP A 108 2.76 4.93 9.63
C ASP A 108 1.37 4.40 9.29
N ILE A 109 0.38 4.64 10.16
CA ILE A 109 -1.04 4.33 9.89
C ILE A 109 -1.53 5.07 8.63
N ALA A 110 -1.17 6.34 8.47
CA ALA A 110 -1.55 7.13 7.30
C ALA A 110 -0.89 6.63 6.01
N ILE A 111 0.39 6.21 6.07
CA ILE A 111 1.11 5.65 4.92
C ILE A 111 0.43 4.35 4.46
N ASN A 112 0.12 3.44 5.40
CA ASN A 112 -0.57 2.19 5.07
C ASN A 112 -1.95 2.45 4.47
N MET A 113 -2.73 3.36 5.07
CA MET A 113 -4.04 3.75 4.55
C MET A 113 -3.97 4.30 3.12
N VAL A 114 -3.01 5.19 2.83
CA VAL A 114 -2.85 5.76 1.48
C VAL A 114 -2.31 4.70 0.52
N ARG A 115 -1.39 3.83 0.96
CA ARG A 115 -0.89 2.73 0.13
C ARG A 115 -2.02 1.78 -0.29
N GLU A 116 -2.92 1.43 0.62
CA GLU A 116 -4.10 0.61 0.33
C GLU A 116 -5.01 1.30 -0.71
N GLU A 117 -5.32 2.59 -0.52
CA GLU A 117 -6.11 3.38 -1.49
C GLU A 117 -5.47 3.40 -2.89
N HIS A 118 -4.14 3.55 -2.98
CA HIS A 118 -3.43 3.53 -4.27
C HIS A 118 -3.39 2.13 -4.88
N THR A 119 -3.17 1.10 -4.06
CA THR A 119 -3.18 -0.31 -4.49
C THR A 119 -4.52 -0.67 -5.13
N GLU A 120 -5.63 -0.30 -4.49
CA GLU A 120 -6.98 -0.48 -5.06
C GLU A 120 -7.14 0.24 -6.40
N SER A 121 -6.61 1.47 -6.52
CA SER A 121 -6.73 2.26 -7.75
C SER A 121 -5.93 1.71 -8.93
N VAL A 122 -4.82 1.00 -8.67
CA VAL A 122 -3.98 0.40 -9.72
C VAL A 122 -4.32 -1.07 -9.98
N GLN A 123 -5.21 -1.67 -9.19
CA GLN A 123 -5.51 -3.10 -9.22
C GLN A 123 -5.94 -3.61 -10.61
N GLU A 124 -6.74 -2.83 -11.36
CA GLU A 124 -7.15 -3.21 -12.71
C GLU A 124 -5.99 -3.21 -13.71
N LYS A 125 -5.10 -2.21 -13.62
CA LYS A 125 -3.90 -2.10 -14.46
C LYS A 125 -2.90 -3.20 -14.10
N ALA A 126 -2.73 -3.45 -12.81
CA ALA A 126 -1.87 -4.52 -12.30
C ALA A 126 -2.34 -5.90 -12.80
N LYS A 127 -3.65 -6.16 -12.78
CA LYS A 127 -4.24 -7.38 -13.36
C LYS A 127 -3.95 -7.51 -14.86
N ALA A 128 -4.10 -6.43 -15.63
CA ALA A 128 -3.79 -6.45 -17.06
C ALA A 128 -2.30 -6.74 -17.34
N HIS A 129 -1.39 -6.13 -16.58
CA HIS A 129 0.04 -6.40 -16.70
C HIS A 129 0.42 -7.82 -16.25
N ALA A 130 -0.23 -8.33 -15.20
CA ALA A 130 -0.06 -9.71 -14.77
C ALA A 130 -0.54 -10.70 -15.83
N GLU A 131 -1.69 -10.45 -16.48
CA GLU A 131 -2.17 -11.24 -17.63
C GLU A 131 -1.13 -11.24 -18.76
N ASP A 132 -0.58 -10.08 -19.10
CA ASP A 132 0.42 -9.98 -20.17
C ASP A 132 1.69 -10.75 -19.84
N ARG A 133 2.17 -10.68 -18.60
CA ARG A 133 3.34 -11.41 -18.11
C ARG A 133 3.09 -12.93 -18.10
N ILE A 134 1.89 -13.37 -17.76
CA ILE A 134 1.49 -14.78 -17.87
C ILE A 134 1.50 -15.24 -19.34
N LEU A 135 0.99 -14.41 -20.25
CA LEU A 135 0.98 -14.72 -21.68
C LEU A 135 2.40 -14.82 -22.25
N ASP A 136 3.34 -13.98 -21.79
CA ASP A 136 4.76 -14.07 -22.16
C ASP A 136 5.41 -15.37 -21.71
N LEU A 137 5.04 -15.88 -20.52
CA LEU A 137 5.54 -17.15 -20.01
C LEU A 137 4.93 -18.35 -20.74
N LEU A 138 3.65 -18.27 -21.14
CA LEU A 138 2.96 -19.33 -21.88
C LEU A 138 3.32 -19.36 -23.37
N ILE A 139 3.61 -18.21 -23.96
CA ILE A 139 3.95 -18.03 -25.37
C ILE A 139 5.25 -17.23 -25.42
N PRO A 140 6.42 -17.90 -25.26
CA PRO A 140 7.70 -17.22 -25.31
C PRO A 140 7.85 -16.46 -26.64
N PRO A 141 8.44 -15.26 -26.65
CA PRO A 141 8.77 -14.59 -27.90
C PRO A 141 9.70 -15.48 -28.71
N ALA A 142 9.51 -15.50 -30.04
CA ALA A 142 10.47 -16.15 -30.93
C ALA A 142 11.86 -15.59 -30.64
N PRO A 143 12.89 -16.44 -30.46
CA PRO A 143 14.24 -15.94 -30.24
C PRO A 143 14.59 -15.01 -31.40
N VAL A 144 14.90 -13.76 -31.08
CA VAL A 144 15.41 -12.82 -32.06
C VAL A 144 16.70 -13.46 -32.58
N SER A 145 16.67 -13.95 -33.83
CA SER A 145 17.85 -14.49 -34.49
C SER A 145 18.94 -13.44 -34.38
N ARG A 146 19.91 -13.66 -33.49
CA ARG A 146 21.10 -12.81 -33.42
C ARG A 146 21.71 -12.84 -34.82
N PRO A 147 22.11 -11.69 -35.40
CA PRO A 147 22.84 -11.73 -36.65
C PRO A 147 24.12 -12.53 -36.39
N VAL A 148 24.17 -13.74 -36.93
CA VAL A 148 25.39 -14.53 -36.98
C VAL A 148 26.29 -13.76 -37.93
N VAL A 149 27.27 -13.05 -37.40
CA VAL A 149 28.32 -12.42 -38.20
C VAL A 149 29.13 -13.55 -38.83
N PRO A 150 29.08 -13.77 -40.17
CA PRO A 150 29.94 -14.76 -40.79
C PRO A 150 31.33 -14.14 -40.90
N GLU A 151 32.28 -14.73 -40.18
CA GLU A 151 33.70 -14.48 -40.40
C GLU A 151 34.08 -15.01 -41.80
N ASN A 152 34.59 -14.12 -42.64
CA ASN A 152 35.23 -14.38 -43.93
C ASN A 152 34.47 -15.24 -44.96
N THR A 153 33.79 -14.59 -45.92
CA THR A 153 33.73 -15.04 -47.32
C THR A 153 33.29 -13.90 -48.25
N LEU A 154 33.86 -13.88 -49.46
CA LEU A 154 33.79 -12.83 -50.48
C LEU A 154 32.36 -12.43 -50.93
N PRO A 155 32.17 -11.21 -51.48
CA PRO A 155 30.84 -10.70 -51.83
C PRO A 155 30.33 -11.34 -53.14
N ALA A 156 29.14 -11.95 -53.08
CA ALA A 156 28.32 -12.34 -54.23
C ALA A 156 27.01 -11.52 -54.22
N PRO A 157 26.36 -11.29 -55.37
CA PRO A 157 25.39 -10.22 -55.53
C PRO A 157 24.10 -10.48 -54.73
N SER A 158 23.60 -9.39 -54.17
CA SER A 158 22.40 -9.25 -53.35
C SER A 158 21.16 -9.89 -53.97
N THR A 159 20.64 -10.93 -53.32
CA THR A 159 19.23 -11.31 -53.38
C THR A 159 18.54 -10.73 -52.14
N GLU A 160 17.84 -9.62 -52.34
CA GLU A 160 16.94 -9.03 -51.35
C GLU A 160 15.69 -9.92 -51.23
N THR A 161 15.74 -10.88 -50.32
CA THR A 161 14.56 -11.63 -49.87
C THR A 161 14.73 -11.89 -48.38
N GLY A 162 14.13 -11.04 -47.53
CA GLY A 162 14.26 -11.22 -46.08
C GLY A 162 13.38 -10.37 -45.18
N THR A 163 12.55 -9.46 -45.71
CA THR A 163 11.74 -8.54 -44.89
C THR A 163 10.25 -8.87 -44.83
N GLU A 164 9.74 -9.83 -45.62
CA GLU A 164 8.31 -10.18 -45.62
C GLU A 164 7.92 -11.18 -44.51
N SER A 165 8.79 -12.15 -44.17
CA SER A 165 8.46 -13.20 -43.20
C SER A 165 8.28 -12.71 -41.76
N ALA A 166 8.94 -11.60 -41.38
CA ALA A 166 8.89 -11.10 -40.01
C ALA A 166 7.52 -10.48 -39.63
N ASN A 167 6.87 -9.81 -40.59
CA ASN A 167 5.57 -9.17 -40.37
C ASN A 167 4.43 -10.19 -40.26
N ASP A 168 4.50 -11.28 -41.03
CA ASP A 168 3.48 -12.34 -41.00
C ASP A 168 3.54 -13.16 -39.71
N GLU A 169 4.74 -13.50 -39.23
CA GLU A 169 4.95 -14.21 -37.95
C GLU A 169 4.48 -13.39 -36.75
N GLU A 170 4.71 -12.09 -36.76
CA GLU A 170 4.24 -11.18 -35.71
C GLU A 170 2.71 -11.07 -35.68
N SER A 171 2.06 -11.02 -36.85
CA SER A 171 0.59 -10.98 -36.93
C SER A 171 -0.06 -12.28 -36.43
N LEU A 172 0.52 -13.44 -36.76
CA LEU A 172 0.06 -14.76 -36.31
C LEU A 172 0.26 -14.93 -34.80
N ARG A 173 1.37 -14.40 -34.26
CA ARG A 173 1.65 -14.39 -32.83
C ARG A 173 0.65 -13.52 -32.07
N ASN A 174 0.35 -12.32 -32.55
CA ASN A 174 -0.65 -11.45 -31.93
C ASN A 174 -2.06 -12.09 -31.92
N ARG A 175 -2.47 -12.70 -33.03
CA ARG A 175 -3.71 -13.49 -33.09
C ARG A 175 -3.74 -14.64 -32.10
N THR A 176 -2.61 -15.31 -31.89
CA THR A 176 -2.48 -16.40 -30.91
C THR A 176 -2.59 -15.85 -29.49
N ARG A 177 -1.85 -14.77 -29.17
CA ARG A 177 -1.94 -14.09 -27.86
C ARG A 177 -3.36 -13.65 -27.52
N ASP A 178 -4.10 -13.10 -28.48
CA ASP A 178 -5.47 -12.66 -28.23
C ASP A 178 -6.43 -13.82 -27.92
N LYS A 179 -6.26 -14.97 -28.60
CA LYS A 179 -7.02 -16.18 -28.28
C LYS A 179 -6.65 -16.72 -26.90
N PHE A 180 -5.38 -16.73 -26.55
CA PHE A 180 -4.92 -17.18 -25.23
C PHE A 180 -5.34 -16.22 -24.11
N ARG A 181 -5.38 -14.91 -24.35
CA ARG A 181 -5.92 -13.92 -23.41
C ARG A 181 -7.39 -14.20 -23.10
N LYS A 182 -8.20 -14.51 -24.13
CA LYS A 182 -9.61 -14.90 -23.93
C LYS A 182 -9.74 -16.17 -23.10
N LYS A 183 -8.92 -17.20 -23.37
CA LYS A 183 -8.88 -18.46 -22.61
C LYS A 183 -8.42 -18.26 -21.16
N LEU A 184 -7.42 -17.40 -20.94
CA LEU A 184 -6.92 -17.05 -19.60
C LEU A 184 -8.01 -16.37 -18.77
N ARG A 185 -8.78 -15.46 -19.38
CA ARG A 185 -9.92 -14.81 -18.73
C ARG A 185 -11.10 -15.75 -18.49
N ALA A 186 -11.26 -16.76 -19.35
CA ALA A 186 -12.28 -17.80 -19.19
C ALA A 186 -11.92 -18.83 -18.10
N GLY A 187 -10.67 -18.85 -17.61
CA GLY A 187 -10.19 -19.82 -16.61
C GLY A 187 -9.72 -21.15 -17.21
N ASP A 188 -9.73 -21.31 -18.54
CA ASP A 188 -9.38 -22.56 -19.22
C ASP A 188 -7.89 -22.96 -19.05
N LEU A 189 -7.07 -22.06 -18.53
CA LEU A 189 -5.62 -22.23 -18.39
C LEU A 189 -5.18 -22.28 -16.92
N ASP A 190 -6.10 -22.23 -15.97
CA ASP A 190 -5.81 -22.08 -14.54
C ASP A 190 -4.97 -23.26 -13.98
N ASP A 191 -5.13 -24.46 -14.52
CA ASP A 191 -4.41 -25.68 -14.12
C ASP A 191 -3.01 -25.83 -14.75
N ARG A 192 -2.64 -24.96 -15.70
CA ARG A 192 -1.31 -25.07 -16.31
C ARG A 192 -0.22 -24.59 -15.35
N GLU A 193 0.86 -25.36 -15.28
CA GLU A 193 2.02 -25.01 -14.46
C GLU A 193 2.88 -23.94 -15.14
N LEU A 194 3.24 -22.92 -14.37
CA LEU A 194 4.16 -21.86 -14.76
C LEU A 194 5.35 -21.82 -13.81
N GLU A 195 6.53 -21.59 -14.38
CA GLU A 195 7.75 -21.35 -13.60
C GLU A 195 7.95 -19.84 -13.45
N ILE A 196 7.80 -19.35 -12.21
CA ILE A 196 7.88 -17.92 -11.90
C ILE A 196 9.04 -17.68 -10.95
N ASP A 197 9.80 -16.62 -11.24
CA ASP A 197 10.80 -16.07 -10.35
C ASP A 197 10.10 -15.30 -9.24
N VAL A 198 9.89 -15.94 -8.08
CA VAL A 198 9.31 -15.29 -6.91
C VAL A 198 10.43 -14.71 -6.06
N THR A 199 10.33 -13.45 -5.65
CA THR A 199 11.22 -12.90 -4.62
C THR A 199 10.98 -13.62 -3.31
N ALA A 200 11.97 -14.38 -2.85
CA ALA A 200 11.91 -15.05 -1.56
C ALA A 200 12.07 -14.00 -0.45
N ASP A 201 10.98 -13.66 0.24
CA ASP A 201 11.07 -12.95 1.51
C ASP A 201 11.60 -13.92 2.57
N GLY A 202 12.79 -13.62 3.07
CA GLY A 202 13.38 -14.31 4.22
C GLY A 202 13.94 -15.70 3.91
N SER A 203 15.27 -15.81 3.92
CA SER A 203 15.95 -17.08 4.17
C SER A 203 15.37 -17.75 5.42
N PRO A 204 15.12 -19.08 5.43
CA PRO A 204 14.96 -19.79 6.69
C PRO A 204 16.29 -19.65 7.42
N MET A 205 16.29 -18.82 8.48
CA MET A 205 17.45 -18.63 9.34
C MET A 205 17.95 -20.01 9.79
N LEU A 206 19.18 -20.29 9.35
CA LEU A 206 19.97 -21.43 9.76
C LEU A 206 19.98 -21.47 11.30
N GLN A 207 19.38 -22.52 11.85
CA GLN A 207 19.27 -22.83 13.28
C GLN A 207 20.65 -23.25 13.84
N VAL A 208 21.68 -22.42 13.64
CA VAL A 208 23.08 -22.66 14.01
C VAL A 208 23.67 -21.39 14.62
N PHE A 209 23.04 -20.84 15.66
CA PHE A 209 23.78 -20.07 16.67
C PHE A 209 23.12 -20.30 18.04
N GLY A 210 23.94 -20.78 18.98
CA GLY A 210 23.54 -21.11 20.34
C GLY A 210 23.18 -19.89 21.19
N PRO A 211 22.84 -20.11 22.47
CA PRO A 211 22.19 -19.12 23.31
C PRO A 211 23.21 -18.19 23.95
N MET A 212 23.67 -17.14 23.25
CA MET A 212 24.42 -16.04 23.86
C MET A 212 24.22 -14.73 23.07
N GLY A 213 23.33 -13.88 23.59
CA GLY A 213 23.58 -12.44 23.78
C GLY A 213 23.90 -11.52 22.60
N MET A 214 22.97 -11.30 21.68
CA MET A 214 22.89 -10.05 20.90
C MET A 214 21.45 -9.82 20.40
N GLU A 215 20.61 -9.15 21.19
CA GLU A 215 19.24 -8.79 20.79
C GLU A 215 19.12 -7.39 20.16
N GLU A 216 20.09 -6.49 20.37
CA GLU A 216 19.88 -5.07 20.01
C GLU A 216 20.64 -4.60 18.75
N MET A 217 21.66 -5.34 18.30
CA MET A 217 22.47 -4.96 17.12
C MET A 217 22.08 -5.72 15.83
N GLY A 218 21.15 -6.67 15.91
CA GLY A 218 20.79 -7.55 14.80
C GLY A 218 19.86 -6.91 13.76
N VAL A 219 18.97 -6.00 14.17
CA VAL A 219 17.91 -5.49 13.29
C VAL A 219 18.47 -4.50 12.25
N ASN A 220 19.33 -3.56 12.67
CA ASN A 220 19.91 -2.57 11.75
C ASN A 220 21.04 -3.12 10.87
N PHE A 221 21.74 -4.17 11.32
CA PHE A 221 22.80 -4.78 10.51
C PHE A 221 22.23 -5.65 9.39
N GLN A 222 21.03 -6.22 9.59
CA GLN A 222 20.34 -7.04 8.61
C GLN A 222 19.78 -6.21 7.44
N ASP A 223 19.29 -5.00 7.70
CA ASP A 223 18.85 -4.07 6.66
C ASP A 223 20.02 -3.52 5.85
N ILE A 224 21.16 -3.22 6.49
CA ILE A 224 22.37 -2.76 5.81
C ILE A 224 23.01 -3.88 4.98
N LEU A 225 23.07 -5.11 5.52
CA LEU A 225 23.64 -6.27 4.81
C LEU A 225 22.71 -6.76 3.67
N GLY A 226 21.39 -6.66 3.85
CA GLY A 226 20.40 -6.93 2.81
C GLY A 226 20.47 -5.95 1.64
N ASN A 227 20.91 -4.71 1.87
CA ASN A 227 21.04 -3.69 0.84
C ASN A 227 22.44 -3.65 0.17
N LEU A 228 23.48 -4.21 0.82
CA LEU A 228 24.87 -4.19 0.32
C LEU A 228 25.35 -5.56 -0.24
N GLY A 229 24.69 -6.67 0.13
CA GLY A 229 25.18 -8.04 -0.08
C GLY A 229 24.20 -8.94 -0.85
N GLY A 230 23.89 -8.58 -2.09
CA GLY A 230 23.20 -9.46 -3.04
C GLY A 230 21.71 -9.14 -3.17
N GLY A 231 21.36 -8.60 -4.34
CA GLY A 231 19.97 -8.31 -4.71
C GLY A 231 19.05 -9.47 -4.41
N LYS A 232 17.81 -9.14 -4.01
CA LYS A 232 16.72 -10.06 -3.67
C LYS A 232 16.83 -11.35 -4.49
N LYS A 233 17.32 -12.43 -3.87
CA LYS A 233 17.49 -13.71 -4.56
C LYS A 233 16.10 -14.22 -4.94
N SER A 234 15.73 -14.07 -6.20
CA SER A 234 14.52 -14.69 -6.74
C SER A 234 14.74 -16.20 -6.80
N LYS A 235 13.74 -16.96 -6.37
CA LYS A 235 13.74 -18.42 -6.48
C LYS A 235 12.69 -18.81 -7.53
N LYS A 236 13.12 -19.59 -8.52
CA LYS A 236 12.20 -20.21 -9.47
C LYS A 236 11.31 -21.20 -8.74
N ARG A 237 10.00 -20.96 -8.78
CA ARG A 237 8.99 -21.86 -8.23
C ARG A 237 7.99 -22.18 -9.33
N ARG A 238 7.62 -23.46 -9.43
CA ARG A 238 6.51 -23.92 -10.26
C ARG A 238 5.22 -23.82 -9.48
N MET A 239 4.20 -23.25 -10.11
CA MET A 239 2.86 -23.10 -9.54
C MET A 239 1.81 -23.01 -10.66
N PRO A 240 0.54 -23.34 -10.37
CA PRO A 240 -0.54 -23.20 -11.33
C PRO A 240 -0.78 -21.72 -11.71
N VAL A 241 -1.34 -21.50 -12.91
CA VAL A 241 -1.66 -20.15 -13.41
C VAL A 241 -2.59 -19.37 -12.47
N SER A 242 -3.48 -20.08 -11.76
CA SER A 242 -4.36 -19.47 -10.76
C SER A 242 -3.59 -18.78 -9.61
N GLU A 243 -2.65 -19.48 -8.98
CA GLU A 243 -1.78 -18.95 -7.91
C GLU A 243 -0.82 -17.88 -8.47
N ALA A 244 -0.23 -18.16 -9.64
CA ALA A 244 0.63 -17.23 -10.37
C ALA A 244 -0.05 -15.88 -10.64
N ARG A 245 -1.32 -15.89 -11.04
CA ARG A 245 -2.08 -14.68 -11.37
C ARG A 245 -2.23 -13.77 -10.16
N GLU A 246 -2.52 -14.32 -8.99
CA GLU A 246 -2.66 -13.53 -7.76
C GLU A 246 -1.32 -12.92 -7.35
N LEU A 247 -0.25 -13.73 -7.34
CA LEU A 247 1.09 -13.28 -6.97
C LEU A 247 1.61 -12.20 -7.92
N LEU A 248 1.54 -12.44 -9.25
CA LEU A 248 1.98 -11.48 -10.26
C LEU A 248 1.16 -10.19 -10.21
N THR A 249 -0.15 -10.27 -9.92
CA THR A 249 -0.98 -9.07 -9.76
C THR A 249 -0.48 -8.23 -8.58
N GLN A 250 -0.12 -8.84 -7.46
CA GLN A 250 0.43 -8.13 -6.30
C GLN A 250 1.80 -7.51 -6.60
N GLU A 251 2.68 -8.24 -7.31
CA GLU A 251 3.98 -7.70 -7.74
C GLU A 251 3.82 -6.50 -8.67
N GLU A 252 2.98 -6.60 -9.70
CA GLU A 252 2.74 -5.51 -10.64
C GLU A 252 2.03 -4.32 -9.95
N ALA A 253 1.12 -4.57 -9.02
CA ALA A 253 0.50 -3.51 -8.21
C ALA A 253 1.57 -2.75 -7.40
N ASN A 254 2.48 -3.46 -6.73
CA ASN A 254 3.56 -2.85 -5.97
C ASN A 254 4.53 -2.03 -6.86
N LYS A 255 4.77 -2.45 -8.11
CA LYS A 255 5.60 -1.68 -9.06
C LYS A 255 4.92 -0.40 -9.56
N LEU A 256 3.59 -0.41 -9.66
CA LEU A 256 2.80 0.74 -10.12
C LEU A 256 2.62 1.82 -9.04
N ILE A 257 2.90 1.51 -7.77
CA ILE A 257 2.75 2.44 -6.65
C ILE A 257 3.99 3.32 -6.53
N ASP A 258 3.77 4.63 -6.65
CA ASP A 258 4.77 5.65 -6.36
C ASP A 258 4.79 5.95 -4.85
N MET A 259 5.80 5.42 -4.17
CA MET A 259 5.95 5.57 -2.71
C MET A 259 6.23 7.01 -2.28
N ASP A 260 6.85 7.85 -3.12
CA ASP A 260 7.09 9.26 -2.79
C ASP A 260 5.77 10.02 -2.78
N LYS A 261 4.90 9.74 -3.77
CA LYS A 261 3.54 10.29 -3.82
C LYS A 261 2.70 9.81 -2.64
N VAL A 262 2.76 8.52 -2.30
CA VAL A 262 2.07 7.94 -1.13
C VAL A 262 2.51 8.66 0.14
N THR A 263 3.81 8.81 0.36
CA THR A 263 4.38 9.45 1.55
C THR A 263 3.96 10.91 1.67
N LYS A 264 4.03 11.67 0.57
CA LYS A 264 3.61 13.08 0.55
C LYS A 264 2.12 13.25 0.84
N GLN A 265 1.28 12.38 0.27
CA GLN A 265 -0.16 12.39 0.52
C GLN A 265 -0.48 11.97 1.96
N ALA A 266 0.19 10.95 2.49
CA ALA A 266 0.04 10.50 3.88
C ALA A 266 0.42 11.62 4.87
N LEU A 267 1.55 12.29 4.67
CA LEU A 267 1.97 13.42 5.50
C LEU A 267 0.93 14.55 5.50
N THR A 268 0.44 14.91 4.31
CA THR A 268 -0.64 15.91 4.17
C THR A 268 -1.88 15.47 4.94
N ARG A 269 -2.22 14.17 4.89
CA ARG A 269 -3.37 13.61 5.60
C ARG A 269 -3.18 13.61 7.11
N VAL A 270 -2.00 13.34 7.64
CA VAL A 270 -1.72 13.45 9.07
C VAL A 270 -1.87 14.89 9.54
N GLN A 271 -1.22 15.83 8.85
CA GLN A 271 -1.24 17.26 9.21
C GLN A 271 -2.64 17.86 9.14
N GLN A 272 -3.38 17.54 8.08
CA GLN A 272 -4.69 18.14 7.83
C GLN A 272 -5.84 17.36 8.43
N ALA A 273 -5.71 16.04 8.57
CA ALA A 273 -6.80 15.11 8.91
C ALA A 273 -6.52 14.16 10.11
N GLY A 274 -5.30 14.04 10.61
CA GLY A 274 -4.96 13.15 11.73
C GLY A 274 -5.78 13.39 13.00
N ILE A 275 -6.05 12.32 13.74
CA ILE A 275 -6.75 12.31 15.04
C ILE A 275 -5.92 11.47 16.02
N VAL A 276 -5.54 12.08 17.14
CA VAL A 276 -4.90 11.42 18.27
C VAL A 276 -5.89 11.34 19.43
N PHE A 277 -6.14 10.14 19.93
CA PHE A 277 -6.96 9.94 21.13
C PHE A 277 -6.07 9.56 22.31
N ILE A 278 -5.96 10.49 23.27
CA ILE A 278 -5.23 10.28 24.52
C ILE A 278 -6.23 9.81 25.57
N ASP A 279 -6.12 8.55 25.96
CA ASP A 279 -6.92 7.93 27.02
C ASP A 279 -6.26 8.15 28.39
N GLU A 280 -7.09 8.18 29.44
CA GLU A 280 -6.63 8.32 30.84
C GLU A 280 -5.75 9.55 31.12
N ILE A 281 -6.01 10.68 30.46
CA ILE A 281 -5.26 11.94 30.65
C ILE A 281 -5.42 12.56 32.06
N ASP A 282 -6.40 12.08 32.83
CA ASP A 282 -6.65 12.49 34.20
C ASP A 282 -5.78 11.76 35.23
N LYS A 283 -5.03 10.74 34.82
CA LYS A 283 -4.03 10.04 35.64
C LYS A 283 -2.65 10.68 35.51
#